data_AF-A0A951Y9E3-F1
#
_entry.id   AF-A0A951Y9E3-F1
#
_cell.length_a   1.000
_cell.length_b   1.000
_cell.length_c   1.000
_cell.angle_alpha   90.00
_cell.angle_beta   90.00
_cell.angle_gamma   90.00
#
_symmetry.space_group_name_H-M   'P 1'
#
loop_
_entity.id
_entity.type
_entity.pdbx_description
1 polymer ?
#
loop_
_entity_poly.entity_id
_entity_poly.type
_entity_poly.pdbx_seq_one_letter_code
_entity_poly.pdbx_strand_id
1 'polypeptide(L)'
;MEKNMFYNHVSSWIDSYYNAEALEWLRRFINNSAQPLEMKDRLLREVDRKIASLTNMPFFGSYDDMKLLMDEHCHPQIFTTRYAAMSKVAQLRIMGYDARLLEGNSFFRIQLVQSAPVNFISPVNEGRIASLPQQQMKMSA
;
A
#
# COMPACT_ATOMS: atom_id res chain seq x y z
N MET A 1 28.83 -8.64 -4.94
CA MET A 1 27.54 -8.05 -5.37
C MET A 1 27.71 -6.55 -5.38
N GLU A 2 27.62 -5.90 -6.54
CA GLU A 2 27.60 -4.43 -6.58
C GLU A 2 26.41 -3.93 -5.75
N LYS A 3 26.69 -3.14 -4.72
CA LYS A 3 25.65 -2.43 -3.99
C LYS A 3 24.97 -1.50 -4.99
N ASN A 4 23.69 -1.72 -5.26
CA ASN A 4 22.94 -0.78 -6.08
C ASN A 4 22.82 0.56 -5.33
N MET A 5 23.68 1.51 -5.69
CA MET A 5 23.80 2.81 -5.03
C MET A 5 22.51 3.60 -5.10
N PHE A 6 21.78 3.50 -6.22
CA PHE A 6 20.48 4.16 -6.37
C PHE A 6 19.48 3.63 -5.34
N TYR A 7 19.30 2.32 -5.27
CA TYR A 7 18.39 1.70 -4.30
C TYR A 7 18.73 2.11 -2.87
N ASN A 8 20.00 2.02 -2.47
CA ASN A 8 20.41 2.36 -1.11
C ASN A 8 20.16 3.83 -0.76
N HIS A 9 20.44 4.75 -1.68
CA HIS A 9 20.19 6.17 -1.45
C HIS A 9 18.69 6.47 -1.34
N VAL A 10 17.90 5.95 -2.28
CA VAL A 10 16.45 6.21 -2.28
C VAL A 10 15.78 5.55 -1.06
N SER A 11 16.15 4.32 -0.71
CA SER A 11 15.67 3.64 0.49
C SER A 11 15.98 4.45 1.77
N SER A 12 17.22 4.96 1.89
CA SER A 12 17.59 5.87 2.98
C SER A 12 16.76 7.15 2.99
N TRP A 13 16.40 7.70 1.83
CA TRP A 13 15.50 8.86 1.76
C TRP A 13 14.11 8.49 2.27
N ILE A 14 13.53 7.38 1.82
CA ILE A 14 12.21 6.90 2.30
C ILE A 14 12.16 6.86 3.83
N ASP A 15 13.18 6.29 4.47
CA ASP A 15 13.21 6.16 5.93
C ASP A 15 13.34 7.51 6.66
N SER A 16 14.03 8.48 6.05
CA SER A 16 14.23 9.81 6.63
C SER A 16 12.98 10.71 6.63
N TYR A 17 11.95 10.36 5.87
CA TYR A 17 10.74 11.17 5.75
C TYR A 17 9.79 10.97 6.95
N TYR A 18 9.25 12.09 7.45
CA TYR A 18 8.27 12.12 8.54
C TYR A 18 6.87 12.56 8.10
N ASN A 19 6.70 12.93 6.82
CA ASN A 19 5.43 13.37 6.24
C ASN A 19 5.06 12.47 5.04
N ALA A 20 3.84 11.93 5.06
CA ALA A 20 3.30 11.10 3.99
C ALA A 20 3.15 11.85 2.66
N GLU A 21 2.75 13.12 2.67
CA GLU A 21 2.59 13.89 1.43
C GLU A 21 3.92 14.09 0.69
N ALA A 22 5.02 14.21 1.44
CA ALA A 22 6.34 14.37 0.85
C ALA A 22 6.83 13.06 0.20
N LEU A 23 6.37 11.90 0.66
CA LEU A 23 6.65 10.61 0.04
C LEU A 23 5.97 10.43 -1.33
N GLU A 24 4.87 11.14 -1.60
CA GLU A 24 4.24 11.14 -2.94
C GLU A 24 5.14 11.76 -4.01
N TRP A 25 5.91 12.77 -3.65
CA TRP A 25 6.93 13.32 -4.54
C TRP A 25 8.05 12.31 -4.82
N LEU A 26 8.47 11.56 -3.80
CA LEU A 26 9.48 10.51 -3.94
C LEU A 26 8.97 9.35 -4.80
N ARG A 27 7.69 8.97 -4.66
CA ARG A 27 7.02 8.01 -5.55
C ARG A 27 7.09 8.46 -7.02
N ARG A 28 6.79 9.72 -7.31
CA ARG A 28 6.92 10.28 -8.67
C ARG A 28 8.36 10.23 -9.19
N PHE A 29 9.33 10.57 -8.35
CA PHE A 29 10.75 10.48 -8.69
C PHE A 29 11.16 9.04 -9.06
N ILE A 30 10.78 8.05 -8.26
CA ILE A 30 11.08 6.62 -8.53
C ILE A 30 10.46 6.20 -9.87
N ASN A 31 9.18 6.52 -10.10
CA ASN A 31 8.47 6.18 -11.34
C ASN A 31 9.16 6.74 -12.58
N ASN A 32 9.63 7.99 -12.50
CA ASN A 32 10.29 8.69 -13.61
C ASN A 32 11.77 8.34 -13.79
N SER A 33 12.37 7.58 -12.87
CA SER A 33 13.78 7.18 -12.97
C SER A 33 14.02 6.17 -14.11
N ALA A 34 15.26 6.05 -14.59
CA ALA A 34 15.63 5.08 -15.63
C ALA A 34 15.93 3.66 -15.06
N GLN A 35 15.54 3.37 -13.82
CA GLN A 35 15.84 2.09 -13.17
C GLN A 35 14.97 0.94 -13.68
N PRO A 36 15.42 -0.32 -13.54
CA PRO A 36 14.61 -1.50 -13.85
C PRO A 36 13.29 -1.54 -13.08
N LEU A 37 12.25 -2.11 -13.69
CA LEU A 37 10.90 -2.20 -13.12
C LEU A 37 10.91 -2.87 -11.74
N GLU A 38 11.61 -4.00 -11.59
CA GLU A 38 11.71 -4.73 -10.33
C GLU A 38 12.25 -3.87 -9.18
N MET A 39 13.17 -2.95 -9.49
CA MET A 39 13.74 -2.03 -8.51
C MET A 39 12.76 -0.93 -8.13
N LYS A 40 12.05 -0.39 -9.12
CA LYS A 40 10.99 0.60 -8.89
C LYS A 40 9.92 -0.01 -8.00
N ASP A 41 9.43 -1.21 -8.32
CA ASP A 41 8.40 -1.89 -7.54
C ASP A 41 8.84 -2.19 -6.11
N ARG A 42 10.13 -2.50 -5.90
CA ARG A 42 10.69 -2.66 -4.55
C ARG A 42 10.68 -1.34 -3.78
N LEU A 43 11.17 -0.25 -4.37
CA LEU A 43 11.18 1.06 -3.72
C LEU A 43 9.77 1.63 -3.50
N LEU A 44 8.85 1.41 -4.44
CA LEU A 44 7.46 1.84 -4.31
C LEU A 44 6.76 1.12 -3.15
N ARG A 45 7.04 -0.17 -2.94
CA ARG A 45 6.56 -0.91 -1.75
C ARG A 45 7.09 -0.33 -0.45
N GLU A 46 8.37 0.07 -0.41
CA GLU A 46 8.94 0.73 0.77
C GLU A 46 8.28 2.10 1.04
N VAL A 47 7.96 2.85 -0.02
CA VAL A 47 7.18 4.09 0.07
C VAL A 47 5.79 3.82 0.64
N ASP A 48 5.04 2.86 0.08
CA ASP A 48 3.70 2.49 0.56
C ASP A 48 3.73 2.07 2.03
N ARG A 49 4.70 1.24 2.41
CA ARG A 49 4.91 0.83 3.80
C ARG A 49 5.19 2.02 4.71
N LYS A 50 6.05 2.94 4.29
CA LYS A 50 6.37 4.14 5.09
C LYS A 50 5.15 5.05 5.24
N ILE A 51 4.36 5.25 4.18
CA ILE A 51 3.10 6.00 4.24
C ILE A 51 2.13 5.34 5.21
N ALA A 52 1.95 4.02 5.13
CA ALA A 52 1.08 3.26 6.03
C ALA A 52 1.53 3.42 7.50
N SER A 53 2.84 3.35 7.77
CA SER A 53 3.40 3.59 9.09
C SER A 53 3.13 5.01 9.61
N LEU A 54 3.33 6.03 8.78
CA LEU A 54 3.09 7.43 9.17
C LEU A 54 1.61 7.75 9.40
N THR A 55 0.70 6.99 8.75
CA THR A 55 -0.75 7.15 8.87
C THR A 55 -1.40 6.18 9.84
N ASN A 56 -0.60 5.37 10.56
CA ASN A 56 -1.07 4.28 11.43
C ASN A 56 -2.03 3.30 10.75
N MET A 57 -1.85 3.09 9.44
CA MET A 57 -2.63 2.12 8.66
C MET A 57 -1.86 0.80 8.52
N PRO A 58 -2.55 -0.35 8.47
CA PRO A 58 -1.92 -1.62 8.16
C PRO A 58 -1.45 -1.64 6.71
N PHE A 59 -0.27 -2.21 6.47
CA PHE A 59 0.28 -2.38 5.13
C PHE A 59 0.02 -3.81 4.62
N PHE A 60 -0.62 -3.92 3.45
CA PHE A 60 -0.84 -5.19 2.77
C PHE A 60 -0.13 -5.17 1.42
N GLY A 61 0.61 -6.24 1.12
CA GLY A 61 1.31 -6.41 -0.15
C GLY A 61 0.91 -7.71 -0.84
N SER A 62 1.20 -7.81 -2.14
CA SER A 62 0.95 -9.02 -2.92
C SER A 62 2.07 -10.05 -2.73
N TYR A 63 1.70 -11.30 -2.47
CA TYR A 63 2.60 -12.45 -2.34
C TYR A 63 1.86 -13.73 -2.77
N ASP A 64 2.40 -14.47 -3.74
CA ASP A 64 1.80 -15.70 -4.29
C ASP A 64 0.28 -15.57 -4.56
N ASP A 65 -0.10 -14.56 -5.35
CA ASP A 65 -1.50 -14.22 -5.69
C ASP A 65 -2.43 -13.84 -4.52
N MET A 66 -1.89 -13.71 -3.31
CA MET A 66 -2.61 -13.28 -2.12
C MET A 66 -2.17 -11.88 -1.69
N LYS A 67 -3.10 -11.10 -1.11
CA LYS A 67 -2.73 -9.89 -0.36
C LYS A 67 -2.49 -10.28 1.09
N LEU A 68 -1.25 -10.16 1.56
CA LEU A 68 -0.86 -10.51 2.93
C LEU A 68 -0.52 -9.27 3.74
N LEU A 69 -0.78 -9.31 5.04
CA LEU A 69 -0.27 -8.32 5.98
C LEU A 69 1.25 -8.37 5.97
N MET A 70 1.89 -7.21 5.86
CA MET A 70 3.34 -7.09 5.74
C MET A 70 3.97 -6.54 7.02
N ASP A 71 5.23 -6.91 7.26
CA ASP A 71 6.06 -6.39 8.33
C ASP A 71 6.80 -5.11 7.93
N GLU A 72 7.68 -4.64 8.83
CA GLU A 72 8.49 -3.43 8.63
C GLU A 72 9.49 -3.55 7.47
N HIS A 73 9.79 -4.77 7.03
CA HIS A 73 10.74 -5.07 5.95
C HIS A 73 10.04 -5.41 4.62
N CYS A 74 8.72 -5.15 4.52
CA CYS A 74 7.90 -5.50 3.35
C CYS A 74 7.85 -7.01 3.06
N HIS A 75 8.04 -7.86 4.08
CA HIS A 75 7.82 -9.30 3.99
C HIS A 75 6.48 -9.67 4.63
N PRO A 76 5.87 -10.82 4.25
CA PRO A 76 4.67 -11.29 4.91
C PRO A 76 4.88 -11.40 6.42
N GLN A 77 4.03 -10.74 7.20
CA GLN A 77 4.11 -10.77 8.64
C GLN A 77 3.79 -12.17 9.16
N ILE A 78 4.72 -12.73 9.93
CA ILE A 78 4.62 -14.07 10.50
C ILE A 78 4.30 -13.99 12.00
N PHE A 79 3.31 -14.77 12.42
CA PHE A 79 2.98 -14.96 13.83
C PHE A 79 3.32 -16.40 14.25
N THR A 80 3.98 -16.53 15.40
CA THR A 80 4.37 -17.84 15.98
C THR A 80 3.29 -18.43 16.89
N THR A 81 2.30 -17.63 17.29
CA THR A 81 1.19 -18.09 18.13
C THR A 81 -0.15 -17.75 17.49
N ARG A 82 -1.11 -18.67 17.62
CA ARG A 82 -2.47 -18.47 17.12
C ARG A 82 -3.16 -17.28 17.79
N TYR A 83 -2.91 -17.09 19.09
CA TYR A 83 -3.48 -16.00 19.86
C TYR A 83 -3.07 -14.62 19.33
N ALA A 84 -1.77 -14.40 19.09
CA ALA A 84 -1.29 -13.12 18.55
C ALA A 84 -1.87 -12.84 17.16
N ALA A 85 -1.92 -13.86 16.31
CA ALA A 85 -2.47 -13.74 14.96
C ALA A 85 -3.98 -13.43 14.98
N MET A 86 -4.75 -14.13 15.81
CA MET A 86 -6.20 -13.89 15.95
C MET A 86 -6.50 -12.52 16.55
N SER A 87 -5.73 -12.09 17.55
CA SER A 87 -5.84 -10.73 18.11
C SER A 87 -5.62 -9.67 17.03
N LYS A 88 -4.61 -9.87 16.16
CA LYS A 88 -4.35 -8.97 15.04
C LYS A 88 -5.47 -9.00 13.98
N VAL A 89 -6.01 -10.17 13.65
CA VAL A 89 -7.18 -10.29 12.75
C VAL A 89 -8.39 -9.53 13.30
N ALA A 90 -8.68 -9.66 14.60
CA ALA A 90 -9.76 -8.94 15.24
C ALA A 90 -9.55 -7.41 15.19
N GLN A 91 -8.33 -6.95 15.48
CA GLN A 91 -7.98 -5.53 15.33
C GLN A 91 -8.23 -5.02 13.90
N LEU A 92 -7.79 -5.75 12.88
CA LEU A 92 -7.98 -5.37 11.48
C LEU A 92 -9.46 -5.31 11.08
N ARG A 93 -10.28 -6.26 11.56
CA ARG A 93 -11.73 -6.25 11.32
C ARG A 93 -12.43 -5.07 11.98
N ILE A 94 -12.02 -4.69 13.20
CA ILE A 94 -12.50 -3.48 13.86
C ILE A 94 -12.14 -2.23 13.05
N MET A 95 -10.96 -2.21 12.42
CA MET A 95 -10.54 -1.16 11.50
C MET A 95 -11.24 -1.22 10.12
N GLY A 96 -12.17 -2.16 9.91
CA GLY A 96 -12.97 -2.29 8.69
C GLY A 96 -12.34 -3.14 7.58
N TYR A 97 -11.23 -3.84 7.85
CA TYR A 97 -10.60 -4.73 6.87
C TYR A 97 -11.19 -6.13 6.94
N ASP A 98 -11.55 -6.71 5.78
CA ASP A 98 -11.90 -8.14 5.69
C ASP A 98 -10.62 -9.00 5.70
N ALA A 99 -10.13 -9.23 6.92
CA ALA A 99 -8.93 -10.01 7.18
C ALA A 99 -9.26 -11.46 7.59
N ARG A 100 -8.48 -12.40 7.06
CA ARG A 100 -8.57 -13.83 7.35
C ARG A 100 -7.23 -14.38 7.84
N LEU A 101 -7.29 -15.27 8.83
CA LEU A 101 -6.13 -16.03 9.27
C LEU A 101 -5.82 -17.15 8.27
N LEU A 102 -4.57 -17.23 7.84
CA LEU A 102 -4.00 -18.38 7.15
C LEU A 102 -3.22 -19.21 8.15
N GLU A 103 -3.67 -20.44 8.39
CA GLU A 103 -3.02 -21.40 9.26
C GLU A 103 -2.04 -22.25 8.45
N GLY A 104 -0.75 -22.15 8.76
CA GLY A 104 0.29 -23.06 8.26
C GLY A 104 0.75 -24.04 9.34
N ASN A 105 1.64 -24.96 8.98
CA ASN A 105 2.09 -26.04 9.87
C ASN A 105 2.83 -25.56 11.15
N SER A 106 3.42 -24.36 11.13
CA SER A 106 4.18 -23.84 12.29
C SER A 106 4.05 -22.32 12.47
N PHE A 107 3.34 -21.66 11.56
CA PHE A 107 3.25 -20.21 11.49
C PHE A 107 1.88 -19.78 11.00
N PHE A 108 1.46 -18.60 11.42
CA PHE A 108 0.23 -17.98 10.97
C PHE A 108 0.54 -16.71 10.18
N ARG A 109 -0.25 -16.47 9.14
CA ARG A 109 -0.21 -15.24 8.33
C ARG A 109 -1.61 -14.67 8.24
N ILE A 110 -1.71 -13.40 7.86
CA ILE A 110 -3.01 -12.73 7.73
C ILE A 110 -3.17 -12.30 6.28
N GLN A 111 -4.24 -12.79 5.65
CA GLN A 111 -4.64 -12.43 4.30
C GLN A 111 -5.72 -11.36 4.35
N LEU A 112 -5.63 -10.40 3.43
CA LEU A 112 -6.71 -9.49 3.09
C LEU A 112 -7.57 -10.12 1.98
N VAL A 113 -8.85 -10.35 2.28
CA VAL A 113 -9.79 -11.02 1.37
C VAL A 113 -10.41 -10.02 0.39
N GLN A 114 -10.66 -8.77 0.84
CA GLN A 114 -11.18 -7.69 0.01
C GLN A 114 -10.39 -6.40 0.23
N SER A 115 -10.18 -5.62 -0.83
CA SER A 115 -9.33 -4.42 -0.79
C SER A 115 -10.06 -3.24 -0.13
N ALA A 116 -9.54 -2.80 1.03
CA ALA A 116 -9.85 -1.56 1.76
C ALA A 116 -11.30 -1.42 2.32
N PRO A 117 -11.51 -0.60 3.37
CA PRO A 117 -12.66 -0.74 4.26
C PRO A 117 -13.95 -0.22 3.63
N VAL A 118 -15.04 -0.97 3.79
CA VAL A 118 -16.38 -0.61 3.31
C VAL A 118 -16.97 0.60 4.07
N ASN A 119 -16.35 1.05 5.18
CA ASN A 119 -16.90 2.05 6.08
C ASN A 119 -15.89 3.11 6.58
N PHE A 120 -15.21 3.82 5.68
CA PHE A 120 -14.75 5.17 6.00
C PHE A 120 -15.49 6.13 5.06
N ILE A 121 -16.38 6.94 5.63
CA ILE A 121 -16.92 8.11 4.95
C ILE A 121 -15.72 8.99 4.60
N SER A 122 -15.28 8.95 3.35
CA SER A 122 -14.38 9.97 2.84
C SER A 122 -15.18 11.28 2.79
N PRO A 123 -14.71 12.39 3.38
CA PRO A 123 -14.98 13.68 2.80
C PRO A 123 -14.19 13.70 1.49
N VAL A 124 -14.77 13.14 0.43
CA VAL A 124 -14.33 13.43 -0.92
C VAL A 124 -14.54 14.93 -1.06
N ASN A 125 -13.45 15.68 -0.98
CA ASN A 125 -13.33 16.94 -1.69
C ASN A 125 -13.64 16.59 -3.14
N GLU A 126 -14.92 16.68 -3.51
CA GLU A 126 -15.37 16.77 -4.90
C GLU A 126 -14.82 18.10 -5.42
N GLY A 127 -13.52 18.09 -5.73
CA GLY A 127 -12.97 18.94 -6.77
C GLY A 127 -13.69 18.55 -8.04
N ARG A 128 -14.85 19.18 -8.26
CA ARG A 128 -15.62 19.17 -9.50
C ARG A 128 -14.66 19.51 -10.63
N ILE A 129 -14.13 18.47 -11.28
CA ILE A 129 -13.64 18.58 -12.64
C ILE A 129 -14.87 18.97 -13.45
N ALA A 130 -14.88 20.23 -13.88
CA ALA A 130 -15.88 20.78 -14.77
C ALA A 130 -15.87 19.98 -16.08
N SER A 131 -16.77 19.01 -16.21
CA SER A 131 -17.17 18.50 -17.51
C SER A 131 -18.15 19.49 -18.12
N LEU A 132 -17.62 20.44 -18.90
CA LEU A 132 -18.39 21.22 -19.86
C LEU A 132 -19.18 20.28 -20.78
N PRO A 133 -20.51 20.43 -20.93
CA PRO A 133 -21.25 19.70 -21.95
C PRO A 133 -20.87 20.25 -23.33
N GLN A 134 -20.23 19.42 -24.16
CA GLN A 134 -20.08 19.68 -25.59
C GLN A 134 -21.48 19.78 -26.22
N GLN A 135 -21.83 21.00 -26.64
CA GLN A 135 -22.90 21.27 -27.59
C GLN A 135 -22.65 20.48 -28.88
N GLN A 136 -23.45 19.45 -29.13
CA GLN A 136 -23.60 18.87 -30.45
C GLN A 136 -24.86 19.47 -31.08
N MET A 137 -24.70 20.55 -31.84
CA MET A 137 -25.77 21.07 -32.69
C MET A 137 -26.10 20.00 -33.76
N LYS A 138 -27.29 19.38 -33.64
CA LYS A 138 -27.92 18.70 -34.76
C LYS A 138 -28.49 19.76 -35.70
N MET A 139 -27.83 19.97 -36.84
CA MET A 139 -28.46 20.56 -38.02
C MET A 139 -29.28 19.46 -38.67
N SER A 140 -30.60 19.61 -38.70
CA SER A 140 -31.47 18.87 -39.61
C SER A 140 -31.75 19.76 -40.83
N ALA A 141 -31.70 19.13 -42.00
CA ALA A 141 -31.98 19.69 -43.32
C ALA A 141 -33.44 20.17 -43.47
#